data_AF-W4LQU4-F1
#
_entry.id   AF-W4LQU4-F1
#
_cell.length_a   1.000
_cell.length_b   1.000
_cell.length_c   1.000
_cell.angle_alpha   90.00
_cell.angle_beta   90.00
_cell.angle_gamma   90.00
#
_symmetry.space_group_name_H-M   'P 1'
#
loop_
_entity.id
_entity.type
_entity.pdbx_description
1 polymer ?
#
loop_
_entity_poly.entity_id
_entity_poly.type
_entity_poly.pdbx_seq_one_letter_code
_entity_poly.pdbx_strand_id
1 'polypeptide(L)' 'DAQNNWLNENPDVRSDLSDAKLREADLRGTNLSKADLSGAKLREADLSGAKLHSANLREANLRSISLSPAYTA' A
#
# COMPACT_ATOMS: atom_id res chain seq x y z
N ASP A 1 -5.79 -9.35 8.59
CA ASP A 1 -4.63 -10.28 8.60
C ASP A 1 -3.41 -9.63 9.22
N ALA A 2 -2.61 -10.41 9.96
CA ALA A 2 -1.46 -9.92 10.73
C ALA A 2 -0.36 -9.23 9.88
N GLN A 3 -0.39 -9.42 8.55
CA GLN A 3 0.65 -8.95 7.63
C GLN A 3 0.70 -7.43 7.48
N ASN A 4 -0.43 -6.72 7.63
CA ASN A 4 -0.52 -5.26 7.53
C ASN A 4 -0.38 -4.54 8.89
N ASN A 5 -0.39 -5.30 9.99
CA ASN A 5 -0.47 -4.74 11.33
C ASN A 5 0.86 -4.08 11.76
N TRP A 6 1.99 -4.67 11.36
CA TRP A 6 3.31 -4.13 11.70
C TRP A 6 3.56 -2.73 11.11
N LEU A 7 3.13 -2.48 9.88
CA LEU A 7 3.26 -1.16 9.23
C LEU A 7 2.38 -0.10 9.90
N ASN A 8 1.24 -0.52 10.44
CA ASN A 8 0.35 0.36 11.19
C ASN A 8 0.92 0.70 12.58
N GLU A 9 1.59 -0.26 13.21
CA GLU A 9 2.28 -0.09 14.50
C GLU A 9 3.59 0.71 14.39
N ASN A 10 4.21 0.74 13.21
CA ASN A 10 5.50 1.39 12.97
C ASN A 10 5.42 2.45 11.86
N PRO A 11 4.64 3.54 12.05
CA PRO A 11 4.34 4.52 11.02
C PRO A 11 5.55 5.34 10.53
N ASP A 12 6.63 5.35 11.31
CA ASP A 12 7.85 6.09 10.99
C ASP A 12 8.86 5.26 10.21
N VAL A 13 8.69 3.94 10.14
CA VAL A 13 9.58 3.08 9.37
C VAL A 13 9.24 3.23 7.89
N ARG A 14 10.22 3.69 7.12
CA ARG A 14 10.14 3.67 5.67
C ARG A 14 10.22 2.21 5.20
N SER A 15 9.10 1.68 4.75
CA SER A 15 9.03 0.35 4.15
C SER A 15 9.53 0.38 2.71
N ASP A 16 10.50 -0.49 2.42
CA ASP A 16 10.92 -0.79 1.05
C ASP A 16 10.08 -1.95 0.51
N LEU A 17 9.21 -1.62 -0.42
CA LEU A 17 8.35 -2.54 -1.18
C LEU A 17 8.63 -2.39 -2.68
N SER A 18 9.84 -1.94 -3.05
CA SER A 18 10.25 -1.81 -4.44
C SER A 18 10.23 -3.19 -5.11
N ASP A 19 9.70 -3.24 -6.34
CA ASP A 19 9.48 -4.44 -7.15
C ASP A 19 8.63 -5.54 -6.50
N ALA A 20 7.95 -5.24 -5.37
CA ALA A 20 7.16 -6.22 -4.63
C ALA A 20 6.01 -6.79 -5.48
N LYS A 21 5.76 -8.10 -5.34
CA LYS A 21 4.66 -8.80 -6.01
C LYS A 21 3.40 -8.73 -5.15
N LEU A 22 2.65 -7.64 -5.29
CA LEU A 22 1.46 -7.33 -4.49
C LEU A 22 0.15 -7.46 -5.30
N ARG A 23 0.13 -8.39 -6.27
CA ARG A 23 -1.04 -8.60 -7.11
C ARG A 23 -2.17 -9.18 -6.26
N GLU A 24 -3.38 -8.63 -6.39
CA GLU A 24 -4.56 -9.04 -5.60
C GLU A 24 -4.34 -8.91 -4.07
N ALA A 25 -3.35 -8.13 -3.64
CA ALA A 25 -3.04 -7.96 -2.22
C ALA A 25 -4.12 -7.14 -1.52
N ASP A 26 -4.54 -7.59 -0.33
CA ASP A 26 -5.34 -6.78 0.60
C ASP A 26 -4.40 -5.86 1.39
N LEU A 27 -4.39 -4.58 1.03
CA LEU A 27 -3.62 -3.52 1.70
C LEU A 27 -4.54 -2.50 2.37
N ARG A 28 -5.81 -2.87 2.62
CA ARG A 28 -6.80 -1.96 3.18
C ARG A 28 -6.36 -1.40 4.52
N GLY A 29 -6.53 -0.09 4.70
CA GLY A 29 -6.19 0.62 5.93
C GLY A 29 -4.69 0.66 6.27
N THR A 30 -3.81 0.14 5.41
CA THR A 30 -2.37 0.05 5.71
C THR A 30 -1.72 1.43 5.65
N ASN A 31 -0.82 1.72 6.60
CA ASN A 31 0.03 2.88 6.51
C ASN A 31 1.23 2.61 5.58
N LEU A 32 1.13 3.13 4.36
CA LEU A 32 2.19 3.11 3.33
C LEU A 32 2.81 4.50 3.15
N SER A 33 2.67 5.39 4.14
CA SER A 33 3.22 6.73 4.06
C SER A 33 4.74 6.65 3.96
N LYS A 34 5.33 7.40 3.02
CA LYS A 34 6.77 7.40 2.70
C LYS A 34 7.33 6.08 2.17
N ALA A 35 6.50 5.04 1.98
CA ALA A 35 6.96 3.74 1.49
C ALA A 35 7.55 3.87 0.07
N ASP A 36 8.55 3.05 -0.23
CA ASP A 36 9.03 2.88 -1.59
C ASP A 36 8.27 1.73 -2.26
N LEU A 37 7.36 2.05 -3.18
CA LEU A 37 6.59 1.11 -3.98
C LEU A 37 7.04 1.14 -5.45
N SER A 38 8.25 1.64 -5.73
CA SER A 38 8.72 1.75 -7.10
C SER A 38 8.80 0.38 -7.78
N GLY A 39 8.28 0.27 -9.00
CA GLY A 39 8.22 -1.01 -9.73
C GLY A 39 7.25 -2.06 -9.15
N ALA A 40 6.56 -1.78 -8.04
CA ALA A 40 5.68 -2.75 -7.39
C ALA A 40 4.53 -3.21 -8.31
N LYS A 41 4.19 -4.50 -8.25
CA LYS A 41 3.11 -5.11 -9.04
C LYS A 41 1.82 -5.12 -8.22
N LEU A 42 1.09 -4.01 -8.21
CA LEU A 42 -0.15 -3.80 -7.44
C LEU A 42 -1.44 -4.09 -8.22
N ARG A 43 -1.38 -4.82 -9.34
CA ARG A 43 -2.57 -5.09 -10.15
C ARG A 43 -3.65 -5.76 -9.31
N GLU A 44 -4.89 -5.27 -9.37
CA GLU A 44 -6.04 -5.79 -8.61
C GLU A 44 -5.88 -5.72 -7.07
N ALA A 45 -4.90 -4.98 -6.55
CA ALA A 45 -4.74 -4.78 -5.12
C ALA A 45 -5.84 -3.87 -4.54
N ASP A 46 -6.24 -4.14 -3.30
CA ASP A 46 -7.17 -3.29 -2.56
C ASP A 46 -6.41 -2.36 -1.62
N LEU A 47 -6.36 -1.08 -1.98
CA LEU A 47 -5.73 0.01 -1.22
C LEU A 47 -6.77 0.87 -0.50
N SER A 48 -8.00 0.36 -0.32
CA SER A 48 -9.07 1.11 0.35
C SER A 48 -8.67 1.54 1.76
N GLY A 49 -8.66 2.84 1.99
CA GLY A 49 -8.24 3.45 3.25
C GLY A 49 -6.74 3.41 3.53
N ALA A 50 -5.90 2.97 2.60
CA ALA A 50 -4.46 3.00 2.77
C ALA A 50 -3.94 4.45 2.81
N LYS A 51 -2.98 4.73 3.68
CA LYS A 51 -2.30 6.03 3.73
C LYS A 51 -1.11 5.99 2.78
N LEU A 52 -1.12 6.79 1.72
CA LEU A 52 -0.08 6.82 0.68
C LEU A 52 0.71 8.15 0.64
N HIS A 53 0.64 8.94 1.72
CA HIS A 53 1.30 10.25 1.77
C HIS A 53 2.81 10.11 1.55
N SER A 54 3.36 10.81 0.56
CA SER A 54 4.78 10.75 0.19
C SER A 54 5.29 9.36 -0.24
N ALA A 55 4.41 8.41 -0.58
CA ALA A 55 4.83 7.12 -1.13
C ALA A 55 5.43 7.28 -2.55
N ASN A 56 6.50 6.54 -2.83
CA ASN A 56 7.09 6.48 -4.17
C ASN A 56 6.39 5.40 -5.00
N LEU A 57 5.53 5.77 -5.94
CA LEU A 57 4.79 4.86 -6.82
C LEU A 57 5.36 4.81 -8.24
N ARG A 58 6.59 5.29 -8.44
CA ARG A 58 7.22 5.35 -9.77
C ARG A 58 7.28 3.95 -10.38
N GLU A 59 6.84 3.81 -11.63
CA GLU A 59 6.86 2.53 -12.36
C GLU A 59 6.00 1.40 -11.73
N ALA A 60 5.21 1.70 -10.69
CA ALA A 60 4.29 0.73 -10.09
C ALA A 60 3.14 0.39 -11.06
N ASN A 61 2.76 -0.89 -11.11
CA ASN A 61 1.61 -1.32 -11.88
C ASN A 61 0.33 -1.21 -11.03
N LEU A 62 -0.39 -0.11 -11.22
CA LEU A 62 -1.63 0.25 -10.49
C LEU A 62 -2.92 -0.13 -11.23
N ARG A 63 -2.86 -1.07 -12.19
CA ARG A 63 -4.05 -1.43 -12.97
C ARG A 63 -5.10 -2.10 -12.09
N SER A 64 -6.35 -1.64 -12.20
CA SER A 64 -7.50 -2.20 -11.48
C SER A 64 -7.36 -2.18 -9.95
N ILE A 65 -6.61 -1.22 -9.38
CA ILE A 65 -6.60 -1.05 -7.92
C ILE A 65 -7.94 -0.52 -7.41
N SER A 66 -8.30 -0.92 -6.19
CA SER A 66 -9.40 -0.29 -5.45
C SER A 66 -8.84 0.81 -4.56
N LEU A 67 -9.29 2.05 -4.81
CA LEU A 67 -9.06 3.20 -3.94
C LEU A 67 -10.42 3.68 -3.45
N SER A 68 -10.74 3.40 -2.20
CA SER A 68 -11.84 4.07 -1.51
C SER A 68 -11.29 4.75 -0.24
N PRO A 69 -11.86 5.88 0.20
CA PRO A 69 -11.49 6.45 1.49
C PRO A 69 -11.70 5.42 2.60
N ALA A 70 -10.88 5.49 3.66
CA ALA A 70 -11.13 4.69 4.85
C ALA A 70 -12.53 5.05 5.34
N TYR A 71 -13.48 4.14 5.22
CA TYR A 71 -14.84 4.37 5.67
C TYR A 71 -14.79 4.78 7.14
N THR A 72 -15.13 6.04 7.43
CA THR A 72 -15.44 6.48 8.79
C THR A 72 -16.88 6.04 9.06
N ALA A 73 -17.03 4.88 9.69
CA ALA A 73 -18.28 4.54 10.38
C ALA A 73 -18.32 5.28 11.72
#